data_AF-A0A1V4MVC9-F1
#
_entry.id   AF-A0A1V4MVC9-F1
#
_cell.length_a   1.000
_cell.length_b   1.000
_cell.length_c   1.000
_cell.angle_alpha   90.00
_cell.angle_beta   90.00
_cell.angle_gamma   90.00
#
_symmetry.space_group_name_H-M   'P 1'
#
loop_
_entity.id
_entity.type
_entity.pdbx_description
1 polymer ?
#
loop_
_entity_poly.entity_id
_entity_poly.type
_entity_poly.pdbx_seq_one_letter_code
_entity_poly.pdbx_strand_id
1 'polypeptide(L)'
;MLLLLSAVSLPAALPKLAVISIDPDDFSPDSLLIGTVVEEMEGSGRFQVVDLGYEAFIDTEPEAFLQTLRTLAAENTIDVFMALEVLYPEVSDRTVFRNDSLVTVREVSVEVLARFYSSAGTLIGSMRKAVTREGSVPFSPDEELLARLAAEYLAEESIIEMFPMEVTFIASGEEVFTIPLGKSNGIDNGTVMAVLAVSSGIPDDPAEYERLRSRGLLQVMDAGGSSSRARLLSGRLVGGGTVTAIEQSAPAALYLEYSGTLLDVEKGTGLGPGEDMWGSSVRLGVETARWGLSFGGGINAGGLEHSSMIGVDLLAGIRLPLSSPELGLRMMGGGEIVFHMQDVRSVELSSNATAISLAALADLSLEYLFSSHLGIQLGVSGILGSSAGSWTVQEYTGQVRDAEPDEIFYTSMKQGPVGARLGITYLIF
;
A
#
# COMPACT_ATOMS: atom_id res chain seq x y z
N MET A 1 33.84 -21.48 -36.29
CA MET A 1 32.43 -21.18 -36.60
C MET A 1 31.60 -21.74 -35.45
N LEU A 2 31.42 -20.95 -34.39
CA LEU A 2 30.73 -21.35 -33.16
C LEU A 2 29.21 -21.27 -33.38
N LEU A 3 28.51 -22.38 -33.12
CA LEU A 3 27.06 -22.43 -32.99
C LEU A 3 26.68 -21.74 -31.66
N LEU A 4 26.20 -20.50 -31.75
CA LEU A 4 25.40 -19.87 -30.70
C LEU A 4 24.05 -20.60 -30.68
N LEU A 5 23.91 -21.56 -29.77
CA LEU A 5 22.61 -22.07 -29.34
C LEU A 5 21.87 -20.91 -28.67
N SER A 6 21.03 -20.24 -29.43
CA SER A 6 19.91 -19.49 -28.87
C SER A 6 19.05 -20.50 -28.11
N ALA A 7 19.12 -20.43 -26.78
CA ALA A 7 18.12 -21.04 -25.93
C ALA A 7 16.80 -20.32 -26.23
N VAL A 8 16.05 -20.84 -27.19
CA VAL A 8 14.63 -20.53 -27.34
C VAL A 8 13.99 -21.10 -26.09
N SER A 9 13.69 -20.24 -25.13
CA SER A 9 12.78 -20.61 -24.05
C SER A 9 11.43 -20.90 -24.69
N LEU A 10 11.07 -22.18 -24.78
CA LEU A 10 9.66 -22.54 -24.91
C LEU A 10 8.94 -21.84 -23.75
N PRO A 11 7.77 -21.22 -23.97
CA PRO A 11 6.99 -20.68 -22.86
C PRO A 11 6.78 -21.83 -21.87
N ALA A 12 7.22 -21.64 -20.63
CA ALA A 12 6.99 -22.61 -19.58
C ALA A 12 5.48 -22.86 -19.51
N ALA A 13 5.06 -24.13 -19.48
CA ALA A 13 3.66 -24.45 -19.26
C ALA A 13 3.25 -23.84 -17.92
N LEU A 14 2.21 -22.99 -17.92
CA LEU A 14 1.71 -22.36 -16.72
C LEU A 14 1.21 -23.45 -15.75
N PRO A 15 1.44 -23.30 -14.44
CA PRO A 15 0.85 -24.21 -13.45
C PRO A 15 -0.66 -24.22 -13.59
N LYS A 16 -1.24 -25.42 -13.52
CA LYS A 16 -2.68 -25.61 -13.59
C LYS A 16 -3.29 -25.46 -12.21
N LEU A 17 -4.18 -24.48 -12.06
CA LEU A 17 -4.85 -24.18 -10.80
C LEU A 17 -6.33 -24.51 -10.89
N ALA A 18 -6.91 -25.12 -9.86
CA ALA A 18 -8.35 -25.26 -9.74
C ALA A 18 -8.86 -24.56 -8.48
N VAL A 19 -9.97 -23.85 -8.62
CA VAL A 19 -10.67 -23.21 -7.51
C VAL A 19 -11.81 -24.13 -7.10
N ILE A 20 -11.89 -24.45 -5.81
CA ILE A 20 -12.92 -25.31 -5.23
C ILE A 20 -13.56 -24.58 -4.05
N SER A 21 -14.81 -24.90 -3.76
CA SER A 21 -15.49 -24.46 -2.55
C SER A 21 -15.60 -25.60 -1.54
N ILE A 22 -15.39 -25.26 -0.27
CA ILE A 22 -15.62 -26.13 0.89
C ILE A 22 -16.76 -25.51 1.69
N ASP A 23 -17.75 -26.34 2.04
CA ASP A 23 -18.88 -25.97 2.88
C ASP A 23 -19.75 -24.86 2.25
N PRO A 24 -20.57 -25.19 1.23
CA PRO A 24 -21.33 -24.20 0.48
C PRO A 24 -22.35 -23.47 1.37
N ASP A 25 -22.27 -22.14 1.40
CA ASP A 25 -23.18 -21.30 2.18
C ASP A 25 -24.41 -20.85 1.39
N ASP A 26 -25.53 -20.66 2.08
CA ASP A 26 -26.83 -20.33 1.46
C ASP A 26 -26.95 -18.87 1.00
N PHE A 27 -26.13 -17.95 1.55
CA PHE A 27 -26.31 -16.50 1.35
C PHE A 27 -25.53 -15.94 0.14
N SER A 28 -24.60 -16.70 -0.43
CA SER A 28 -23.85 -16.32 -1.64
C SER A 28 -23.63 -17.57 -2.50
N PRO A 29 -24.06 -17.60 -3.77
CA PRO A 29 -23.82 -18.76 -4.63
C PRO A 29 -22.32 -18.97 -4.82
N ASP A 30 -21.79 -20.10 -4.34
CA ASP A 30 -20.38 -20.47 -4.51
C ASP A 30 -19.90 -20.43 -5.96
N SER A 31 -20.77 -20.72 -6.93
CA SER A 31 -20.44 -20.59 -8.36
C SER A 31 -20.05 -19.17 -8.76
N LEU A 32 -20.65 -18.16 -8.12
CA LEU A 32 -20.35 -16.75 -8.37
C LEU A 32 -19.01 -16.33 -7.72
N LEU A 33 -18.73 -16.87 -6.54
CA LEU A 33 -17.45 -16.64 -5.83
C LEU A 33 -16.29 -17.33 -6.55
N ILE A 34 -16.45 -18.61 -6.89
CA ILE A 34 -15.50 -19.35 -7.71
C ILE A 34 -15.26 -18.60 -9.02
N GLY A 35 -16.32 -18.17 -9.72
CA GLY A 35 -16.20 -17.40 -10.96
C GLY A 35 -15.37 -16.12 -10.78
N THR A 36 -15.63 -15.36 -9.72
CA THR A 36 -14.87 -14.13 -9.40
C THR A 36 -13.39 -14.43 -9.17
N VAL A 37 -13.07 -15.47 -8.40
CA VAL A 37 -11.68 -15.85 -8.11
C VAL A 37 -10.99 -16.43 -9.34
N VAL A 38 -11.70 -17.20 -10.17
CA VAL A 38 -11.20 -17.72 -11.44
C VAL A 38 -10.83 -16.57 -12.39
N GLU A 39 -11.70 -15.56 -12.52
CA GLU A 39 -11.44 -14.37 -13.34
C GLU A 39 -10.14 -13.67 -12.91
N GLU A 40 -9.92 -13.46 -11.61
CA GLU A 40 -8.70 -12.85 -11.09
C GLU A 40 -7.45 -13.72 -11.31
N MET A 41 -7.56 -15.04 -11.05
CA MET A 41 -6.46 -15.99 -11.22
C MET A 41 -6.04 -16.15 -12.67
N GLU A 42 -7.00 -16.24 -13.60
CA GLU A 42 -6.74 -16.26 -15.04
C GLU A 42 -6.21 -14.91 -15.53
N GLY A 43 -6.81 -13.81 -15.06
CA GLY A 43 -6.42 -12.44 -15.38
C GLY A 43 -4.97 -12.13 -15.04
N SER A 44 -4.43 -12.79 -14.00
CA SER A 44 -3.01 -12.68 -13.62
C SER A 44 -2.02 -13.20 -14.69
N GLY A 45 -2.46 -14.07 -15.60
CA GLY A 45 -1.60 -14.73 -16.58
C GLY A 45 -0.58 -15.71 -16.01
N ARG A 46 -0.68 -16.06 -14.71
CA ARG A 46 0.25 -16.98 -14.01
C ARG A 46 -0.22 -18.41 -13.96
N PHE A 47 -1.52 -18.61 -14.09
CA PHE A 47 -2.14 -19.92 -13.97
C PHE A 47 -2.91 -20.23 -15.24
N GLN A 48 -2.93 -21.51 -15.59
CA GLN A 48 -4.00 -22.05 -16.41
C GLN A 48 -5.08 -22.54 -15.46
N VAL A 49 -6.19 -21.80 -15.34
CA VAL A 49 -7.26 -22.24 -14.45
C VAL A 49 -8.05 -23.39 -15.10
N VAL A 50 -8.34 -24.41 -14.31
CA VAL A 50 -9.05 -25.62 -14.73
C VAL A 50 -10.47 -25.53 -14.18
N ASP A 51 -11.44 -25.44 -15.09
CA ASP A 51 -12.86 -25.50 -14.75
C ASP A 51 -13.25 -26.94 -14.40
N LEU A 52 -13.68 -27.14 -13.15
CA LEU A 52 -14.14 -28.42 -12.61
C LEU A 52 -15.67 -28.56 -12.65
N GLY A 53 -16.41 -27.53 -13.06
CA GLY A 53 -17.87 -27.52 -13.04
C GLY A 53 -18.42 -27.94 -11.67
N TYR A 54 -19.25 -28.99 -11.62
CA TYR A 54 -19.84 -29.48 -10.38
C TYR A 54 -18.83 -30.18 -9.45
N GLU A 55 -17.68 -30.63 -9.94
CA GLU A 55 -16.63 -31.23 -9.12
C GLU A 55 -15.87 -30.19 -8.28
N ALA A 56 -16.12 -28.89 -8.53
CA ALA A 56 -15.57 -27.80 -7.74
C ALA A 56 -16.19 -27.67 -6.35
N PHE A 57 -17.36 -28.28 -6.10
CA PHE A 57 -18.05 -28.22 -4.81
C PHE A 57 -17.74 -29.48 -4.00
N ILE A 58 -16.87 -29.35 -3.01
CA ILE A 58 -16.38 -30.49 -2.24
C ILE A 58 -17.20 -30.66 -0.97
N ASP A 59 -18.20 -31.53 -1.05
CA ASP A 59 -18.96 -32.03 0.11
C ASP A 59 -18.44 -33.43 0.50
N THR A 60 -17.27 -33.46 1.13
CA THR A 60 -16.67 -34.71 1.63
C THR A 60 -16.26 -34.58 3.08
N GLU A 61 -16.35 -35.69 3.83
CA GLU A 61 -15.87 -35.72 5.21
C GLU A 61 -14.39 -35.28 5.30
N PRO A 62 -13.97 -34.62 6.40
CA PRO A 62 -12.60 -34.11 6.55
C PRO A 62 -11.51 -35.17 6.34
N GLU A 63 -11.78 -36.43 6.69
CA GLU A 63 -10.85 -37.55 6.52
C GLU A 63 -10.63 -37.94 5.05
N ALA A 64 -11.63 -37.70 4.19
CA ALA A 64 -11.59 -38.04 2.76
C ALA A 64 -11.11 -36.88 1.87
N PHE A 65 -11.19 -35.63 2.36
CA PHE A 65 -10.90 -34.42 1.59
C PHE A 65 -9.58 -34.46 0.81
N LEU A 66 -8.46 -34.79 1.46
CA LEU A 66 -7.15 -34.83 0.80
C LEU A 66 -7.05 -35.95 -0.25
N GLN A 67 -7.79 -37.04 -0.07
CA GLN A 67 -7.86 -38.11 -1.07
C GLN A 67 -8.66 -37.65 -2.28
N THR A 68 -9.76 -36.92 -2.08
CA THR A 68 -10.54 -36.29 -3.15
C THR A 68 -9.68 -35.35 -3.99
N LEU A 69 -8.91 -34.46 -3.35
CA LEU A 69 -7.99 -33.54 -4.06
C LEU A 69 -6.96 -34.29 -4.91
N ARG A 70 -6.37 -35.36 -4.39
CA ARG A 70 -5.39 -36.17 -5.14
C ARG A 70 -6.00 -36.83 -6.36
N THR A 71 -7.23 -37.36 -6.24
CA THR A 71 -7.96 -37.96 -7.36
C THR A 71 -8.24 -36.91 -8.43
N LEU A 72 -8.80 -35.76 -8.05
CA LEU A 72 -9.09 -34.65 -8.96
C LEU A 72 -7.82 -34.14 -9.65
N ALA A 73 -6.70 -34.02 -8.92
CA ALA A 73 -5.43 -33.60 -9.51
C ALA A 73 -4.91 -34.61 -10.54
N ALA A 74 -5.04 -35.90 -10.28
CA ALA A 74 -4.61 -36.93 -11.21
C ALA A 74 -5.48 -36.96 -12.48
N GLU A 75 -6.80 -36.77 -12.34
CA GLU A 75 -7.76 -36.83 -13.45
C GLU A 75 -7.70 -35.57 -14.34
N ASN A 76 -7.52 -34.40 -13.73
CA ASN A 76 -7.57 -33.11 -14.42
C ASN A 76 -6.20 -32.46 -14.59
N THR A 77 -5.11 -33.13 -14.20
CA THR A 77 -3.72 -32.63 -14.26
C THR A 77 -3.53 -31.31 -13.50
N ILE A 78 -4.11 -31.19 -12.31
CA ILE A 78 -4.06 -29.96 -11.50
C ILE A 78 -2.77 -29.97 -10.67
N ASP A 79 -2.05 -28.85 -10.67
CA ASP A 79 -0.83 -28.67 -9.89
C ASP A 79 -1.14 -28.10 -8.49
N VAL A 80 -2.13 -27.20 -8.43
CA VAL A 80 -2.52 -26.46 -7.22
C VAL A 80 -4.03 -26.35 -7.11
N PHE A 81 -4.57 -26.55 -5.91
CA PHE A 81 -5.94 -26.20 -5.56
C PHE A 81 -5.98 -24.96 -4.69
N MET A 82 -6.92 -24.06 -4.97
CA MET A 82 -7.35 -23.01 -4.05
C MET A 82 -8.71 -23.41 -3.48
N ALA A 83 -8.75 -23.78 -2.21
CA ALA A 83 -9.96 -24.16 -1.53
C ALA A 83 -10.53 -22.97 -0.76
N LEU A 84 -11.66 -22.46 -1.24
CA LEU A 84 -12.38 -21.32 -0.70
C LEU A 84 -13.40 -21.78 0.35
N GLU A 85 -13.53 -20.98 1.40
CA GLU A 85 -14.54 -21.12 2.44
C GLU A 85 -15.02 -19.70 2.76
N VAL A 86 -16.32 -19.45 2.67
CA VAL A 86 -16.91 -18.19 3.12
C VAL A 86 -17.43 -18.40 4.53
N LEU A 87 -17.24 -17.41 5.40
CA LEU A 87 -17.78 -17.45 6.76
C LEU A 87 -19.07 -16.62 6.83
N TYR A 88 -20.01 -17.08 7.65
CA TYR A 88 -21.24 -16.35 7.95
C TYR A 88 -20.96 -14.88 8.32
N PRO A 89 -21.78 -13.93 7.83
CA PRO A 89 -21.62 -12.52 8.15
C PRO A 89 -21.66 -12.26 9.65
N GLU A 90 -20.63 -11.60 10.18
CA GLU A 90 -20.61 -11.13 11.55
C GLU A 90 -21.31 -9.78 11.64
N VAL A 91 -22.35 -9.67 12.47
CA VAL A 91 -23.12 -8.45 12.68
C VAL A 91 -22.91 -7.94 14.10
N SER A 92 -22.41 -6.71 14.22
CA SER A 92 -22.15 -6.04 15.49
C SER A 92 -22.84 -4.68 15.55
N ASP A 93 -23.69 -4.49 16.56
CA ASP A 93 -24.38 -3.22 16.81
C ASP A 93 -23.67 -2.46 17.94
N ARG A 94 -23.22 -1.23 17.68
CA ARG A 94 -22.65 -0.33 18.69
C ARG A 94 -23.38 1.01 18.74
N THR A 95 -23.56 1.55 19.94
CA THR A 95 -24.15 2.89 20.11
C THR A 95 -23.02 3.90 20.21
N VAL A 96 -23.00 4.87 19.29
CA VAL A 96 -22.01 5.95 19.24
C VAL A 96 -22.68 7.30 19.46
N PHE A 97 -21.95 8.23 20.04
CA PHE A 97 -22.40 9.61 20.21
C PHE A 97 -22.09 10.41 18.94
N ARG A 98 -23.11 10.98 18.31
CA ARG A 98 -22.97 11.80 17.10
C ARG A 98 -23.89 13.01 17.19
N ASN A 99 -23.33 14.22 17.16
CA ASN A 99 -24.07 15.49 17.22
C ASN A 99 -25.11 15.54 18.35
N ASP A 100 -24.67 15.33 19.59
CA ASP A 100 -25.51 15.33 20.80
C ASP A 100 -26.62 14.27 20.87
N SER A 101 -26.58 13.29 19.97
CA SER A 101 -27.53 12.18 19.91
C SER A 101 -26.81 10.83 19.98
N LEU A 102 -27.43 9.86 20.65
CA LEU A 102 -27.01 8.46 20.60
C LEU A 102 -27.56 7.84 19.32
N VAL A 103 -26.66 7.37 18.45
CA VAL A 103 -26.99 6.68 17.21
C VAL A 103 -26.48 5.25 17.30
N THR A 104 -27.35 4.28 17.03
CA THR A 104 -26.93 2.89 16.86
C THR A 104 -26.38 2.71 15.45
N VAL A 105 -25.12 2.31 15.37
CA VAL A 105 -24.42 1.95 14.15
C VAL A 105 -24.27 0.44 14.11
N ARG A 106 -24.63 -0.14 12.98
CA ARG A 106 -24.43 -1.55 12.68
C ARG A 106 -23.22 -1.70 11.79
N GLU A 107 -22.33 -2.59 12.20
CA GLU A 107 -21.19 -3.07 11.43
C GLU A 107 -21.52 -4.49 10.95
N VAL A 108 -21.34 -4.75 9.65
CA VAL A 108 -21.44 -6.09 9.06
C VAL A 108 -20.12 -6.42 8.39
N SER A 109 -19.55 -7.56 8.72
CA SER A 109 -18.29 -8.06 8.15
C SER A 109 -18.51 -9.42 7.51
N VAL A 110 -17.98 -9.62 6.32
CA VAL A 110 -17.94 -10.94 5.65
C VAL A 110 -16.48 -11.33 5.45
N GLU A 111 -16.14 -12.54 5.89
CA GLU A 111 -14.78 -13.08 5.79
C GLU A 111 -14.75 -14.27 4.83
N VAL A 112 -13.71 -14.32 3.99
CA VAL A 112 -13.41 -15.43 3.08
C VAL A 112 -12.04 -15.98 3.45
N LEU A 113 -11.94 -17.30 3.56
CA LEU A 113 -10.71 -18.05 3.72
C LEU A 113 -10.33 -18.77 2.43
N ALA A 114 -9.03 -18.84 2.16
CA ALA A 114 -8.47 -19.70 1.13
C ALA A 114 -7.35 -20.57 1.69
N ARG A 115 -7.35 -21.84 1.30
CA ARG A 115 -6.27 -22.79 1.59
C ARG A 115 -5.70 -23.33 0.29
N PHE A 116 -4.39 -23.24 0.13
CA PHE A 116 -3.70 -23.66 -1.07
C PHE A 116 -3.10 -25.04 -0.88
N TYR A 117 -3.49 -26.00 -1.71
CA TYR A 117 -2.97 -27.36 -1.67
C TYR A 117 -2.20 -27.69 -2.94
N SER A 118 -1.08 -28.40 -2.81
CA SER A 118 -0.43 -29.00 -3.98
C SER A 118 -1.22 -30.20 -4.49
N SER A 119 -0.90 -30.67 -5.70
CA SER A 119 -1.43 -31.91 -6.29
C SER A 119 -1.26 -33.16 -5.41
N ALA A 120 -0.29 -33.14 -4.50
CA ALA A 120 -0.06 -34.21 -3.51
C ALA A 120 -0.96 -34.09 -2.26
N GLY A 121 -1.84 -33.08 -2.19
CA GLY A 121 -2.66 -32.78 -1.01
C GLY A 121 -1.86 -32.18 0.15
N THR A 122 -0.71 -31.57 -0.11
CA THR A 122 0.06 -30.86 0.92
C THR A 122 -0.40 -29.41 1.00
N LEU A 123 -0.74 -28.93 2.20
CA LEU A 123 -1.04 -27.52 2.41
C LEU A 123 0.22 -26.68 2.17
N ILE A 124 0.14 -25.79 1.19
CA ILE A 124 1.17 -24.80 0.84
C ILE A 124 1.06 -23.60 1.80
N GLY A 125 -0.16 -23.15 2.05
CA GLY A 125 -0.46 -22.08 3.01
C GLY A 125 -1.94 -21.70 2.99
N SER A 126 -2.28 -20.68 3.78
CA SER A 126 -3.65 -20.22 3.96
C SER A 126 -3.72 -18.71 4.08
N MET A 127 -4.76 -18.12 3.53
CA MET A 127 -5.05 -16.69 3.60
C MET A 127 -6.48 -16.45 4.03
N ARG A 128 -6.74 -15.25 4.53
CA ARG A 128 -8.08 -14.80 4.90
C ARG A 128 -8.25 -13.33 4.57
N LYS A 129 -9.46 -12.94 4.21
CA LYS A 129 -9.79 -11.56 3.91
C LYS A 129 -11.19 -11.23 4.41
N ALA A 130 -11.31 -10.11 5.11
CA ALA A 130 -12.57 -9.60 5.60
C ALA A 130 -12.89 -8.24 4.97
N VAL A 131 -14.14 -8.04 4.58
CA VAL A 131 -14.66 -6.75 4.10
C VAL A 131 -15.78 -6.31 5.03
N THR A 132 -15.65 -5.09 5.55
CA THR A 132 -16.55 -4.54 6.57
C THR A 132 -17.30 -3.31 6.04
N ARG A 133 -18.58 -3.20 6.38
CA ARG A 133 -19.40 -2.00 6.15
C ARG A 133 -20.12 -1.57 7.42
N GLU A 134 -20.20 -0.26 7.60
CA GLU A 134 -20.87 0.37 8.74
C GLU A 134 -21.96 1.34 8.30
N GLY A 135 -23.08 1.36 9.02
CA GLY A 135 -24.18 2.30 8.76
C GLY A 135 -25.13 2.46 9.95
N SER A 136 -25.90 3.56 9.97
CA SER A 136 -26.91 3.82 11.01
C SER A 136 -28.13 2.91 10.85
N VAL A 137 -28.61 2.30 11.94
CA VAL A 137 -29.76 1.38 11.92
C VAL A 137 -31.06 2.10 11.53
N PRO A 138 -31.94 1.50 10.68
CA PRO A 138 -31.80 0.19 10.05
C PRO A 138 -30.79 0.19 8.91
N PHE A 139 -29.79 -0.69 9.02
CA PHE A 139 -28.74 -0.89 8.02
C PHE A 139 -28.65 -2.40 7.72
N SER A 140 -28.63 -2.74 6.44
CA SER A 140 -28.50 -4.12 5.95
C SER A 140 -27.72 -4.02 4.64
N PRO A 141 -26.39 -4.16 4.66
CA PRO A 141 -25.60 -4.16 3.44
C PRO A 141 -25.88 -5.43 2.63
N ASP A 142 -25.51 -5.39 1.36
CA ASP A 142 -25.57 -6.54 0.45
C ASP A 142 -24.43 -7.51 0.82
N GLU A 143 -24.77 -8.58 1.53
CA GLU A 143 -23.82 -9.59 2.03
C GLU A 143 -23.14 -10.36 0.88
N GLU A 144 -23.87 -10.62 -0.22
CA GLU A 144 -23.33 -11.27 -1.42
C GLU A 144 -22.25 -10.38 -2.06
N LEU A 145 -22.52 -9.08 -2.17
CA LEU A 145 -21.53 -8.11 -2.67
C LEU A 145 -20.29 -8.06 -1.77
N LEU A 146 -20.46 -8.14 -0.44
CA LEU A 146 -19.32 -8.16 0.48
C LEU A 146 -18.49 -9.44 0.37
N ALA A 147 -19.14 -10.60 0.24
CA ALA A 147 -18.47 -11.88 0.01
C ALA A 147 -17.67 -11.85 -1.30
N ARG A 148 -18.26 -11.33 -2.37
CA ARG A 148 -17.60 -11.17 -3.67
C ARG A 148 -16.36 -10.27 -3.58
N LEU A 149 -16.48 -9.11 -2.96
CA LEU A 149 -15.35 -8.19 -2.77
C LEU A 149 -14.25 -8.81 -1.92
N ALA A 150 -14.61 -9.55 -0.87
CA ALA A 150 -13.65 -10.25 -0.02
C ALA A 150 -12.90 -11.34 -0.81
N ALA A 151 -13.61 -12.10 -1.65
CA ALA A 151 -13.01 -13.12 -2.51
C ALA A 151 -12.09 -12.53 -3.60
N GLU A 152 -12.51 -11.43 -4.25
CA GLU A 152 -11.72 -10.68 -5.23
C GLU A 152 -10.41 -10.18 -4.60
N TYR A 153 -10.48 -9.47 -3.47
CA TYR A 153 -9.28 -9.00 -2.78
C TYR A 153 -8.39 -10.12 -2.27
N LEU A 154 -8.98 -11.23 -1.81
CA LEU A 154 -8.22 -12.40 -1.40
C LEU A 154 -7.46 -13.02 -2.58
N ALA A 155 -8.12 -13.13 -3.75
CA ALA A 155 -7.50 -13.66 -4.96
C ALA A 155 -6.32 -12.78 -5.40
N GLU A 156 -6.52 -11.47 -5.49
CA GLU A 156 -5.47 -10.50 -5.84
C GLU A 156 -4.24 -10.62 -4.92
N GLU A 157 -4.45 -10.63 -3.59
CA GLU A 157 -3.36 -10.68 -2.62
C GLU A 157 -2.63 -12.03 -2.67
N SER A 158 -3.37 -13.12 -2.86
CA SER A 158 -2.79 -14.46 -2.87
C SER A 158 -1.86 -14.73 -4.05
N ILE A 159 -2.09 -14.09 -5.19
CA ILE A 159 -1.23 -14.23 -6.38
C ILE A 159 0.23 -13.87 -6.04
N ILE A 160 0.45 -12.83 -5.24
CA ILE A 160 1.80 -12.36 -4.90
C ILE A 160 2.31 -13.01 -3.62
N GLU A 161 1.46 -13.19 -2.60
CA GLU A 161 1.88 -13.75 -1.31
C GLU A 161 2.19 -15.25 -1.37
N MET A 162 1.39 -16.01 -2.13
CA MET A 162 1.52 -17.47 -2.20
C MET A 162 2.35 -17.92 -3.40
N PHE A 163 2.38 -17.13 -4.48
CA PHE A 163 3.04 -17.49 -5.74
C PHE A 163 3.90 -16.34 -6.30
N PRO A 164 4.87 -15.81 -5.51
CA PRO A 164 5.75 -14.76 -5.99
C PRO A 164 6.58 -15.25 -7.18
N MET A 165 6.70 -14.42 -8.22
CA MET A 165 7.58 -14.76 -9.34
C MET A 165 9.04 -14.68 -8.94
N GLU A 166 9.79 -15.75 -9.20
CA GLU A 166 11.23 -15.84 -8.97
C GLU A 166 11.97 -16.06 -10.29
N VAL A 167 13.06 -15.31 -10.50
CA VAL A 167 13.94 -15.52 -11.65
C VAL A 167 15.40 -15.34 -11.29
N THR A 168 16.22 -16.26 -11.77
CA THR A 168 17.68 -16.18 -11.67
C THR A 168 18.28 -15.70 -12.99
N PHE A 169 19.17 -14.71 -12.94
CA PHE A 169 19.86 -14.17 -14.12
C PHE A 169 21.25 -13.62 -13.79
N ILE A 170 22.03 -13.28 -14.82
CA ILE A 170 23.34 -12.65 -14.66
C ILE A 170 23.14 -11.13 -14.61
N ALA A 171 23.56 -10.51 -13.51
CA ALA A 171 23.47 -9.07 -13.32
C ALA A 171 24.26 -8.32 -14.41
N SER A 172 23.62 -7.28 -14.96
CA SER A 172 24.29 -6.27 -15.78
C SER A 172 24.83 -5.15 -14.90
N GLY A 173 25.90 -4.50 -15.33
CA GLY A 173 26.39 -3.25 -14.72
C GLY A 173 25.65 -2.01 -15.25
N GLU A 174 24.70 -2.18 -16.16
CA GLU A 174 23.92 -1.10 -16.75
C GLU A 174 22.75 -0.68 -15.84
N GLU A 175 22.31 0.58 -15.95
CA GLU A 175 21.18 1.14 -15.18
C GLU A 175 19.83 0.52 -15.56
N VAL A 176 19.70 0.14 -16.84
CA VAL A 176 18.54 -0.53 -17.41
C VAL A 176 19.02 -1.82 -18.04
N PHE A 177 18.40 -2.94 -17.68
CA PHE A 177 18.81 -4.27 -18.11
C PHE A 177 17.60 -5.15 -18.41
N THR A 178 17.84 -6.27 -19.07
CA THR A 178 16.79 -7.22 -19.42
C THR A 178 16.76 -8.36 -18.40
N ILE A 179 15.58 -8.64 -17.84
CA ILE A 179 15.33 -9.83 -17.02
C ILE A 179 14.61 -10.90 -17.85
N PRO A 180 14.88 -12.20 -17.64
CA PRO A 180 14.25 -13.29 -18.39
C PRO A 180 12.89 -13.69 -17.79
N LEU A 181 12.05 -12.69 -17.53
CA LEU A 181 10.62 -12.83 -17.21
C LEU A 181 9.84 -11.81 -18.02
N GLY A 182 8.67 -12.17 -18.52
CA GLY A 182 7.78 -11.27 -19.27
C GLY A 182 6.31 -11.52 -18.99
N LYS A 183 5.44 -10.95 -19.83
CA LYS A 183 3.98 -11.11 -19.74
C LYS A 183 3.53 -12.56 -19.81
N SER A 184 4.28 -13.44 -20.49
CA SER A 184 4.00 -14.88 -20.49
C SER A 184 4.14 -15.54 -19.11
N ASN A 185 4.69 -14.82 -18.13
CA ASN A 185 4.87 -15.26 -16.75
C ASN A 185 4.02 -14.44 -15.77
N GLY A 186 3.07 -13.63 -16.25
CA GLY A 186 2.27 -12.74 -15.39
C GLY A 186 3.04 -11.57 -14.78
N ILE A 187 4.06 -11.07 -15.50
CA ILE A 187 4.79 -9.84 -15.17
C ILE A 187 4.24 -8.68 -15.99
N ASP A 188 3.98 -7.56 -15.31
CA ASP A 188 3.46 -6.33 -15.89
C ASP A 188 4.40 -5.14 -15.71
N ASN A 189 4.06 -4.06 -16.40
CA ASN A 189 4.73 -2.77 -16.21
C ASN A 189 4.49 -2.29 -14.78
N GLY A 190 5.57 -1.88 -14.11
CA GLY A 190 5.53 -1.41 -12.73
C GLY A 190 5.72 -2.50 -11.68
N THR A 191 5.79 -3.80 -12.05
CA THR A 191 6.13 -4.88 -11.12
C THR A 191 7.46 -4.60 -10.44
N VAL A 192 7.49 -4.75 -9.11
CA VAL A 192 8.67 -4.55 -8.27
C VAL A 192 9.20 -5.89 -7.80
N MET A 193 10.52 -6.07 -7.82
CA MET A 193 11.16 -7.28 -7.33
C MET A 193 12.36 -6.95 -6.45
N ALA A 194 12.54 -7.69 -5.36
CA ALA A 194 13.75 -7.66 -4.56
C ALA A 194 14.81 -8.54 -5.24
N VAL A 195 16.03 -8.03 -5.35
CA VAL A 195 17.15 -8.70 -6.00
C VAL A 195 18.20 -9.03 -4.96
N LEU A 196 18.68 -10.26 -4.96
CA LEU A 196 19.73 -10.74 -4.07
C LEU A 196 20.75 -11.57 -4.86
N ALA A 197 22.03 -11.39 -4.55
CA ALA A 197 23.07 -12.24 -5.11
C ALA A 197 22.95 -13.67 -4.60
N VAL A 198 23.20 -14.64 -5.48
CA VAL A 198 23.23 -16.06 -5.13
C VAL A 198 24.63 -16.60 -5.34
N SER A 199 25.11 -17.36 -4.34
CA SER A 199 26.34 -18.14 -4.45
C SER A 199 26.01 -19.62 -4.62
N SER A 200 26.75 -20.30 -5.49
CA SER A 200 26.74 -21.76 -5.57
C SER A 200 27.73 -22.43 -4.59
N GLY A 201 28.50 -21.65 -3.80
CA GLY A 201 29.52 -22.17 -2.88
C GLY A 201 30.25 -21.11 -2.05
N ILE A 202 31.37 -21.50 -1.44
CA ILE A 202 32.30 -20.57 -0.77
C ILE A 202 33.07 -19.82 -1.86
N PRO A 203 33.12 -18.47 -1.84
CA PRO A 203 33.84 -17.73 -2.86
C PRO A 203 35.36 -17.99 -2.80
N ASP A 204 35.95 -18.24 -3.97
CA ASP A 204 37.37 -18.59 -4.09
C ASP A 204 38.28 -17.36 -4.30
N ASP A 205 37.70 -16.21 -4.70
CA ASP A 205 38.43 -14.97 -4.92
C ASP A 205 37.69 -13.69 -4.44
N PRO A 206 38.39 -12.56 -4.26
CA PRO A 206 37.76 -11.31 -3.82
C PRO A 206 36.71 -10.74 -4.79
N ALA A 207 36.78 -11.05 -6.08
CA ALA A 207 35.82 -10.56 -7.06
C ALA A 207 34.46 -11.29 -6.92
N GLU A 208 34.46 -12.56 -6.54
CA GLU A 208 33.26 -13.30 -6.19
C GLU A 208 32.60 -12.74 -4.92
N TYR A 209 33.37 -12.36 -3.90
CA TYR A 209 32.84 -11.64 -2.74
C TYR A 209 32.19 -10.30 -3.11
N GLU A 210 32.75 -9.56 -4.08
CA GLU A 210 32.12 -8.34 -4.59
C GLU A 210 30.79 -8.64 -5.31
N ARG A 211 30.72 -9.72 -6.12
CA ARG A 211 29.46 -10.12 -6.78
C ARG A 211 28.35 -10.45 -5.78
N LEU A 212 28.69 -11.07 -4.65
CA LEU A 212 27.75 -11.37 -3.56
C LEU A 212 27.23 -10.15 -2.82
N ARG A 213 27.79 -8.96 -3.07
CA ARG A 213 27.21 -7.72 -2.54
C ARG A 213 26.01 -7.22 -3.34
N SER A 214 25.72 -7.82 -4.50
CA SER A 214 24.61 -7.40 -5.35
C SER A 214 23.29 -7.57 -4.61
N ARG A 215 22.57 -6.46 -4.43
CA ARG A 215 21.26 -6.43 -3.78
C ARG A 215 20.51 -5.16 -4.15
N GLY A 216 19.19 -5.19 -4.13
CA GLY A 216 18.38 -3.99 -4.31
C GLY A 216 16.94 -4.25 -4.68
N LEU A 217 16.24 -3.19 -5.05
CA LEU A 217 14.91 -3.26 -5.65
C LEU A 217 15.00 -2.99 -7.14
N LEU A 218 14.37 -3.82 -7.97
CA LEU A 218 14.16 -3.54 -9.37
C LEU A 218 12.70 -3.24 -9.67
N GLN A 219 12.46 -2.47 -10.72
CA GLN A 219 11.13 -2.22 -11.27
C GLN A 219 11.14 -2.55 -12.76
N VAL A 220 10.13 -3.29 -13.19
CA VAL A 220 9.86 -3.57 -14.60
C VAL A 220 9.30 -2.30 -15.26
N MET A 221 10.03 -1.79 -16.25
CA MET A 221 9.61 -0.60 -17.01
C MET A 221 8.76 -0.96 -18.22
N ASP A 222 9.13 -2.05 -18.89
CA ASP A 222 8.49 -2.52 -20.10
C ASP A 222 8.51 -4.05 -20.14
N ALA A 223 7.32 -4.64 -19.96
CA ALA A 223 7.10 -6.06 -19.94
C ALA A 223 6.89 -6.58 -21.38
N GLY A 224 7.91 -7.24 -21.92
CA GLY A 224 7.83 -7.95 -23.19
C GLY A 224 7.20 -9.33 -23.01
N GLY A 225 7.12 -10.12 -24.10
CA GLY A 225 6.53 -11.46 -24.05
C GLY A 225 7.25 -12.39 -23.09
N SER A 226 8.52 -12.70 -23.36
CA SER A 226 9.36 -13.64 -22.60
C SER A 226 10.46 -12.98 -21.76
N SER A 227 10.61 -11.67 -21.88
CA SER A 227 11.62 -10.89 -21.17
C SER A 227 11.12 -9.47 -20.96
N SER A 228 11.63 -8.81 -19.92
CA SER A 228 11.22 -7.46 -19.54
C SER A 228 12.43 -6.58 -19.39
N ARG A 229 12.27 -5.30 -19.73
CA ARG A 229 13.25 -4.27 -19.38
C ARG A 229 12.96 -3.82 -17.97
N ALA A 230 13.94 -4.01 -17.10
CA ALA A 230 13.90 -3.59 -15.72
C ALA A 230 14.98 -2.54 -15.45
N ARG A 231 14.78 -1.80 -14.37
CA ARG A 231 15.80 -0.89 -13.83
C ARG A 231 15.89 -1.04 -12.33
N LEU A 232 17.03 -0.65 -11.77
CA LEU A 232 17.21 -0.65 -10.33
C LEU A 232 16.58 0.62 -9.72
N LEU A 233 15.75 0.45 -8.69
CA LEU A 233 15.13 1.51 -7.88
C LEU A 233 15.99 1.92 -6.69
N SER A 234 16.76 0.98 -6.13
CA SER A 234 17.65 1.16 -4.98
C SER A 234 18.69 0.03 -4.93
N GLY A 235 19.82 0.28 -4.27
CA GLY A 235 20.88 -0.71 -4.08
C GLY A 235 21.90 -0.72 -5.22
N ARG A 236 22.58 -1.86 -5.38
CA ARG A 236 23.69 -2.01 -6.33
C ARG A 236 23.73 -3.42 -6.90
N LEU A 237 23.94 -3.54 -8.21
CA LEU A 237 24.27 -4.78 -8.88
C LEU A 237 25.72 -4.75 -9.38
N VAL A 238 26.43 -5.86 -9.21
CA VAL A 238 27.79 -6.04 -9.71
C VAL A 238 27.73 -6.93 -10.95
N GLY A 239 28.15 -6.37 -12.08
CA GLY A 239 28.09 -7.06 -13.37
C GLY A 239 28.78 -8.42 -13.35
N GLY A 240 28.13 -9.42 -13.98
CA GLY A 240 28.65 -10.78 -14.08
C GLY A 240 28.38 -11.67 -12.86
N GLY A 241 27.76 -11.15 -11.79
CA GLY A 241 27.24 -11.96 -10.68
C GLY A 241 25.90 -12.60 -10.99
N THR A 242 25.66 -13.80 -10.48
CA THR A 242 24.33 -14.42 -10.51
C THR A 242 23.45 -13.80 -9.43
N VAL A 243 22.27 -13.36 -9.82
CA VAL A 243 21.28 -12.76 -8.91
C VAL A 243 19.93 -13.43 -9.11
N THR A 244 19.15 -13.48 -8.04
CA THR A 244 17.76 -13.89 -8.04
C THR A 244 16.89 -12.70 -7.74
N ALA A 245 15.91 -12.43 -8.61
CA ALA A 245 14.86 -11.46 -8.38
C ALA A 245 13.59 -12.19 -7.94
N ILE A 246 13.01 -11.74 -6.84
CA ILE A 246 11.78 -12.25 -6.25
C ILE A 246 10.78 -11.12 -6.22
N GLU A 247 9.62 -11.33 -6.82
CA GLU A 247 8.53 -10.36 -6.80
C GLU A 247 8.15 -9.96 -5.37
N GLN A 248 7.81 -8.68 -5.20
CA GLN A 248 7.38 -8.10 -3.94
C GLN A 248 5.98 -7.52 -4.09
N SER A 249 5.12 -7.74 -3.09
CA SER A 249 3.74 -7.26 -3.09
C SER A 249 3.66 -5.74 -3.10
N ALA A 250 4.45 -5.08 -2.24
CA ALA A 250 4.71 -3.66 -2.33
C ALA A 250 5.88 -3.26 -1.41
N PRO A 251 6.98 -2.67 -1.90
CA PRO A 251 7.93 -2.02 -1.00
C PRO A 251 7.24 -0.87 -0.27
N ALA A 252 7.66 -0.64 0.97
CA ALA A 252 7.20 0.50 1.76
C ALA A 252 8.33 1.50 1.99
N ALA A 253 7.97 2.74 2.28
CA ALA A 253 8.88 3.81 2.59
C ALA A 253 8.37 4.55 3.82
N LEU A 254 9.27 4.79 4.77
CA LEU A 254 9.04 5.62 5.95
C LEU A 254 9.77 6.94 5.78
N TYR A 255 9.09 8.03 6.13
CA TYR A 255 9.64 9.38 6.03
C TYR A 255 9.57 10.08 7.38
N LEU A 256 10.66 10.72 7.78
CA LEU A 256 10.65 11.71 8.84
C LEU A 256 11.11 13.03 8.26
N GLU A 257 10.21 14.00 8.19
CA GLU A 257 10.42 15.27 7.53
C GLU A 257 10.25 16.42 8.51
N TYR A 258 11.12 17.41 8.39
CA TYR A 258 10.86 18.75 8.88
C TYR A 258 10.38 19.59 7.71
N SER A 259 9.23 20.22 7.87
CA SER A 259 8.65 21.10 6.87
C SER A 259 8.41 22.49 7.43
N GLY A 260 8.39 23.47 6.55
CA GLY A 260 7.97 24.81 6.89
C GLY A 260 7.24 25.47 5.75
N THR A 261 6.24 26.26 6.12
CA THR A 261 5.33 26.92 5.19
C THR A 261 5.12 28.35 5.68
N LEU A 262 5.11 29.30 4.76
CA LEU A 262 4.67 30.66 5.06
C LEU A 262 3.18 30.64 5.40
N LEU A 263 2.77 31.25 6.50
CA LEU A 263 1.36 31.29 6.89
C LEU A 263 0.76 32.66 6.59
N ASP A 264 -0.44 32.64 6.04
CA ASP A 264 -1.30 33.82 5.93
C ASP A 264 -2.19 33.86 7.17
N VAL A 265 -1.95 34.85 8.03
CA VAL A 265 -2.55 34.90 9.37
C VAL A 265 -3.19 36.25 9.64
N GLU A 266 -4.45 36.21 10.03
CA GLU A 266 -5.15 37.35 10.60
C GLU A 266 -4.99 37.32 12.12
N LYS A 267 -4.48 38.42 12.65
CA LYS A 267 -4.16 38.56 14.08
C LYS A 267 -5.40 38.96 14.86
N GLY A 268 -5.61 38.27 15.97
CA GLY A 268 -6.46 38.73 17.06
C GLY A 268 -5.74 39.75 17.93
N THR A 269 -6.25 39.96 19.13
CA THR A 269 -5.72 40.97 20.04
C THR A 269 -4.46 40.47 20.75
N GLY A 270 -3.45 41.33 20.91
CA GLY A 270 -2.25 41.02 21.72
C GLY A 270 -1.00 40.61 20.94
N LEU A 271 -1.09 40.44 19.63
CA LEU A 271 0.07 40.23 18.75
C LEU A 271 0.56 41.56 18.16
N GLY A 272 1.89 41.74 18.09
CA GLY A 272 2.52 42.92 17.48
C GLY A 272 2.34 43.02 15.95
N PRO A 273 2.57 44.18 15.32
CA PRO A 273 2.42 44.37 13.88
C PRO A 273 3.44 43.55 13.06
N GLY A 274 2.92 42.85 12.04
CA GLY A 274 3.58 42.36 10.81
C GLY A 274 4.94 41.66 10.87
N GLU A 275 4.94 40.33 10.99
CA GLU A 275 5.98 39.47 10.41
C GLU A 275 5.25 38.30 9.73
N ASP A 276 5.67 37.93 8.51
CA ASP A 276 5.22 36.69 7.87
C ASP A 276 5.59 35.55 8.81
N MET A 277 4.58 34.84 9.30
CA MET A 277 4.83 33.80 10.29
C MET A 277 5.20 32.51 9.58
N TRP A 278 6.43 32.07 9.83
CA TRP A 278 6.91 30.78 9.37
C TRP A 278 6.36 29.69 10.30
N GLY A 279 5.39 28.91 9.81
CA GLY A 279 4.93 27.71 10.49
C GLY A 279 5.92 26.58 10.24
N SER A 280 6.33 25.88 11.30
CA SER A 280 7.14 24.67 11.19
C SER A 280 6.36 23.46 11.66
N SER A 281 6.64 22.32 11.03
CA SER A 281 6.08 21.04 11.41
C SER A 281 7.05 19.90 11.20
N VAL A 282 6.85 18.85 11.96
CA VAL A 282 7.46 17.53 11.74
C VAL A 282 6.38 16.61 11.20
N ARG A 283 6.71 15.87 10.15
CA ARG A 283 5.82 14.87 9.54
C ARG A 283 6.46 13.50 9.59
N LEU A 284 5.70 12.51 10.06
CA LEU A 284 6.00 11.10 9.93
C LEU A 284 5.08 10.52 8.85
N GLY A 285 5.65 10.12 7.73
CA GLY A 285 4.92 9.57 6.59
C GLY A 285 5.21 8.09 6.37
N VAL A 286 4.22 7.37 5.85
CA VAL A 286 4.37 6.01 5.34
C VAL A 286 3.79 5.96 3.93
N GLU A 287 4.51 5.34 3.02
CA GLU A 287 4.09 5.12 1.63
C GLU A 287 4.38 3.68 1.24
N THR A 288 3.57 3.14 0.34
CA THR A 288 3.76 1.84 -0.28
C THR A 288 3.71 2.01 -1.79
N ALA A 289 4.54 1.28 -2.52
CA ALA A 289 4.54 1.33 -3.97
C ALA A 289 3.90 0.05 -4.55
N ARG A 290 2.78 0.20 -5.28
CA ARG A 290 2.10 -0.89 -5.97
C ARG A 290 1.83 -0.47 -7.41
N TRP A 291 2.09 -1.36 -8.37
CA TRP A 291 1.85 -1.13 -9.81
C TRP A 291 2.54 0.12 -10.38
N GLY A 292 3.70 0.48 -9.84
CA GLY A 292 4.43 1.70 -10.22
C GLY A 292 3.81 3.01 -9.72
N LEU A 293 2.74 2.93 -8.93
CA LEU A 293 2.17 4.03 -8.17
C LEU A 293 2.60 3.96 -6.71
N SER A 294 2.64 5.12 -6.09
CA SER A 294 2.99 5.34 -4.69
C SER A 294 1.74 5.80 -3.94
N PHE A 295 1.38 5.14 -2.86
CA PHE A 295 0.22 5.49 -2.03
C PHE A 295 0.63 5.56 -0.58
N GLY A 296 0.19 6.59 0.12
CA GLY A 296 0.60 6.78 1.50
C GLY A 296 -0.16 7.86 2.22
N GLY A 297 0.34 8.19 3.38
CA GLY A 297 -0.17 9.23 4.23
C GLY A 297 0.79 9.50 5.37
N GLY A 298 0.47 10.52 6.16
CA GLY A 298 1.32 10.93 7.25
C GLY A 298 0.56 11.58 8.36
N ILE A 299 1.21 11.67 9.51
CA ILE A 299 0.80 12.50 10.62
C ILE A 299 1.82 13.62 10.71
N ASN A 300 1.33 14.85 10.80
CA ASN A 300 2.16 16.02 11.02
C ASN A 300 1.80 16.69 12.33
N ALA A 301 2.80 17.26 12.98
CA ALA A 301 2.65 18.05 14.18
C ALA A 301 3.53 19.28 14.07
N GLY A 302 2.97 20.45 14.39
CA GLY A 302 3.68 21.70 14.27
C GLY A 302 3.08 22.76 15.16
N GLY A 303 3.55 23.99 14.97
CA GLY A 303 3.01 25.10 15.73
C GLY A 303 3.62 26.43 15.36
N LEU A 304 3.06 27.44 16.01
CA LEU A 304 3.49 28.81 16.07
C LEU A 304 3.53 29.23 17.55
N GLU A 305 3.97 30.45 17.80
CA GLU A 305 3.75 31.05 19.12
C GLU A 305 2.24 31.02 19.46
N HIS A 306 1.87 30.63 20.67
CA HIS A 306 0.46 30.49 21.11
C HIS A 306 -0.41 29.50 20.33
N SER A 307 0.12 28.73 19.38
CA SER A 307 -0.70 27.82 18.54
C SER A 307 0.03 26.52 18.23
N SER A 308 -0.71 25.44 18.23
CA SER A 308 -0.24 24.10 17.91
C SER A 308 -1.18 23.46 16.90
N MET A 309 -0.64 22.58 16.08
CA MET A 309 -1.40 21.89 15.06
C MET A 309 -0.99 20.42 14.99
N ILE A 310 -1.98 19.57 14.75
CA ILE A 310 -1.80 18.17 14.40
C ILE A 310 -2.65 17.86 13.17
N GLY A 311 -2.06 17.22 12.18
CA GLY A 311 -2.71 16.92 10.92
C GLY A 311 -2.51 15.48 10.47
N VAL A 312 -3.40 15.05 9.60
CA VAL A 312 -3.30 13.79 8.87
C VAL A 312 -3.43 14.08 7.39
N ASP A 313 -2.53 13.52 6.60
CA ASP A 313 -2.54 13.62 5.14
C ASP A 313 -2.65 12.25 4.47
N LEU A 314 -3.20 12.26 3.27
CA LEU A 314 -3.24 11.12 2.35
C LEU A 314 -2.71 11.58 1.00
N LEU A 315 -1.74 10.86 0.45
CA LEU A 315 -1.02 11.21 -0.77
C LEU A 315 -0.94 10.01 -1.71
N ALA A 316 -1.10 10.28 -3.01
CA ALA A 316 -0.88 9.31 -4.07
C ALA A 316 -0.01 9.92 -5.17
N GLY A 317 0.80 9.12 -5.84
CA GLY A 317 1.72 9.64 -6.83
C GLY A 317 2.66 8.61 -7.45
N ILE A 318 3.85 9.07 -7.84
CA ILE A 318 4.87 8.26 -8.52
C ILE A 318 6.28 8.61 -8.04
N ARG A 319 7.16 7.61 -8.05
CA ARG A 319 8.62 7.78 -7.88
C ARG A 319 9.35 7.43 -9.17
N LEU A 320 9.95 8.44 -9.79
CA LEU A 320 10.78 8.34 -10.98
C LEU A 320 12.26 8.30 -10.58
N PRO A 321 13.12 7.50 -11.23
CA PRO A 321 14.56 7.64 -11.09
C PRO A 321 14.99 8.88 -11.88
N LEU A 322 16.16 9.42 -11.62
CA LEU A 322 16.75 10.41 -12.52
C LEU A 322 17.88 9.81 -13.35
N SER A 323 19.01 9.56 -12.71
CA SER A 323 20.25 9.11 -13.38
C SER A 323 21.00 8.01 -12.63
N SER A 324 20.48 7.58 -11.47
CA SER A 324 21.03 6.48 -10.70
C SER A 324 19.90 5.89 -9.84
N PRO A 325 20.00 4.62 -9.41
CA PRO A 325 19.06 4.05 -8.44
C PRO A 325 19.05 4.83 -7.11
N GLU A 326 20.15 5.52 -6.81
CA GLU A 326 20.27 6.33 -5.61
C GLU A 326 19.50 7.65 -5.70
N LEU A 327 19.23 8.18 -6.90
CA LEU A 327 18.60 9.48 -7.08
C LEU A 327 17.21 9.36 -7.70
N GLY A 328 16.18 9.70 -6.93
CA GLY A 328 14.78 9.66 -7.35
C GLY A 328 14.10 11.03 -7.32
N LEU A 329 13.12 11.23 -8.19
CA LEU A 329 12.15 12.32 -8.15
C LEU A 329 10.79 11.74 -7.79
N ARG A 330 10.18 12.24 -6.72
CA ARG A 330 8.85 11.87 -6.26
C ARG A 330 7.86 12.98 -6.56
N MET A 331 6.72 12.61 -7.11
CA MET A 331 5.62 13.50 -7.41
C MET A 331 4.37 12.94 -6.75
N MET A 332 3.82 13.64 -5.77
CA MET A 332 2.63 13.20 -5.02
C MET A 332 1.56 14.27 -5.04
N GLY A 333 0.30 13.87 -4.90
CA GLY A 333 -0.83 14.77 -4.70
C GLY A 333 -1.86 14.14 -3.78
N GLY A 334 -2.64 14.97 -3.09
CA GLY A 334 -3.64 14.47 -2.16
C GLY A 334 -4.26 15.56 -1.31
N GLY A 335 -4.61 15.21 -0.07
CA GLY A 335 -5.30 16.10 0.84
C GLY A 335 -4.88 15.93 2.29
N GLU A 336 -5.11 16.98 3.07
CA GLU A 336 -4.77 17.07 4.47
C GLU A 336 -5.93 17.64 5.28
N ILE A 337 -6.09 17.11 6.49
CA ILE A 337 -6.94 17.67 7.54
C ILE A 337 -6.05 18.06 8.71
N VAL A 338 -6.16 19.31 9.18
CA VAL A 338 -5.37 19.82 10.30
C VAL A 338 -6.29 20.31 11.40
N PHE A 339 -6.03 19.85 12.62
CA PHE A 339 -6.64 20.31 13.85
C PHE A 339 -5.71 21.32 14.51
N HIS A 340 -6.23 22.52 14.75
CA HIS A 340 -5.52 23.63 15.36
C HIS A 340 -5.99 23.81 16.79
N MET A 341 -5.07 24.16 17.66
CA MET A 341 -5.33 24.53 19.05
C MET A 341 -4.45 25.71 19.42
N GLN A 342 -5.06 26.80 19.91
CA GLN A 342 -4.34 27.98 20.38
C GLN A 342 -4.69 28.32 21.82
N ASP A 343 -3.82 29.06 22.49
CA ASP A 343 -4.08 29.61 23.81
C ASP A 343 -5.22 30.65 23.75
N VAL A 344 -5.99 30.75 24.84
CA VAL A 344 -7.01 31.81 25.02
C VAL A 344 -6.47 32.88 25.96
N ARG A 345 -6.77 34.14 25.67
CA ARG A 345 -6.28 35.28 26.46
C ARG A 345 -7.13 35.59 27.69
N SER A 346 -8.41 35.26 27.64
CA SER A 346 -9.35 35.53 28.72
C SER A 346 -9.24 34.49 29.83
N VAL A 347 -9.11 34.96 31.08
CA VAL A 347 -9.02 34.11 32.29
C VAL A 347 -10.37 33.46 32.64
N GLU A 348 -11.47 33.96 32.05
CA GLU A 348 -12.83 33.47 32.31
C GLU A 348 -13.26 32.34 31.35
N LEU A 349 -12.41 31.97 30.39
CA LEU A 349 -12.64 30.94 29.37
C LEU A 349 -11.75 29.71 29.55
N SER A 350 -11.98 28.66 28.76
CA SER A 350 -11.06 27.52 28.65
C SER A 350 -9.64 28.00 28.33
N SER A 351 -8.64 27.21 28.70
CA SER A 351 -7.25 27.55 28.39
C SER A 351 -6.97 27.63 26.89
N ASN A 352 -7.78 26.93 26.07
CA ASN A 352 -7.51 26.73 24.65
C ASN A 352 -8.75 26.99 23.77
N ALA A 353 -8.51 27.39 22.52
CA ALA A 353 -9.49 27.47 21.44
C ALA A 353 -9.08 26.52 20.30
N THR A 354 -10.04 25.87 19.65
CA THR A 354 -9.78 24.87 18.60
C THR A 354 -10.41 25.22 17.27
N ALA A 355 -9.77 24.84 16.15
CA ALA A 355 -10.28 25.00 14.80
C ALA A 355 -9.83 23.85 13.89
N ILE A 356 -10.47 23.70 12.72
CA ILE A 356 -10.12 22.70 11.71
C ILE A 356 -9.88 23.40 10.37
N SER A 357 -8.88 22.95 9.62
CA SER A 357 -8.66 23.35 8.23
C SER A 357 -8.47 22.14 7.31
N LEU A 358 -8.82 22.30 6.04
CA LEU A 358 -8.66 21.29 4.99
C LEU A 358 -7.79 21.87 3.88
N ALA A 359 -6.85 21.08 3.36
CA ALA A 359 -6.00 21.48 2.25
C ALA A 359 -5.87 20.38 1.20
N ALA A 360 -5.76 20.79 -0.06
CA ALA A 360 -5.21 19.96 -1.13
C ALA A 360 -3.70 20.19 -1.20
N LEU A 361 -2.96 19.10 -1.39
CA LEU A 361 -1.50 19.07 -1.42
C LEU A 361 -0.99 18.59 -2.77
N ALA A 362 0.08 19.19 -3.25
CA ALA A 362 0.87 18.71 -4.39
C ALA A 362 2.35 18.80 -4.04
N ASP A 363 3.04 17.68 -4.05
CA ASP A 363 4.41 17.55 -3.58
C ASP A 363 5.36 17.15 -4.70
N LEU A 364 6.50 17.83 -4.73
CA LEU A 364 7.64 17.45 -5.57
C LEU A 364 8.86 17.26 -4.68
N SER A 365 9.50 16.11 -4.71
CA SER A 365 10.63 15.79 -3.83
C SER A 365 11.75 15.08 -4.54
N LEU A 366 12.98 15.56 -4.34
CA LEU A 366 14.19 14.88 -4.74
C LEU A 366 14.65 13.98 -3.59
N GLU A 367 14.95 12.73 -3.90
CA GLU A 367 15.38 11.70 -2.96
C GLU A 367 16.79 11.23 -3.32
N TYR A 368 17.69 11.19 -2.34
CA TYR A 368 19.03 10.62 -2.47
C TYR A 368 19.25 9.50 -1.44
N LEU A 369 19.38 8.27 -1.92
CA LEU A 369 19.68 7.08 -1.14
C LEU A 369 21.19 6.85 -1.08
N PHE A 370 21.81 7.19 0.05
CA PHE A 370 23.24 6.91 0.29
C PHE A 370 23.48 5.45 0.74
N SER A 371 22.43 4.67 0.91
CA SER A 371 22.45 3.22 1.17
C SER A 371 21.27 2.55 0.46
N SER A 372 21.18 1.21 0.49
CA SER A 372 20.04 0.51 -0.16
C SER A 372 18.68 0.81 0.49
N HIS A 373 18.66 1.25 1.75
CA HIS A 373 17.43 1.51 2.50
C HIS A 373 17.30 2.97 2.93
N LEU A 374 18.36 3.57 3.46
CA LEU A 374 18.34 4.91 4.05
C LEU A 374 18.78 5.98 3.04
N GLY A 375 18.08 7.11 3.06
CA GLY A 375 18.37 8.29 2.26
C GLY A 375 17.90 9.60 2.89
N ILE A 376 18.11 10.68 2.14
CA ILE A 376 17.66 12.04 2.45
C ILE A 376 16.70 12.46 1.35
N GLN A 377 15.68 13.25 1.70
CA GLN A 377 14.79 13.86 0.73
C GLN A 377 14.63 15.36 0.97
N LEU A 378 14.58 16.10 -0.13
CA LEU A 378 14.34 17.54 -0.16
C LEU A 378 13.16 17.79 -1.09
N GLY A 379 12.18 18.57 -0.64
CA GLY A 379 10.98 18.80 -1.42
C GLY A 379 10.39 20.18 -1.26
N VAL A 380 9.49 20.47 -2.18
CA VAL A 380 8.59 21.63 -2.15
C VAL A 380 7.16 21.12 -2.22
N SER A 381 6.27 21.78 -1.50
CA SER A 381 4.84 21.51 -1.50
C SER A 381 4.10 22.71 -2.05
N GLY A 382 3.11 22.45 -2.90
CA GLY A 382 2.06 23.39 -3.29
C GLY A 382 0.83 23.09 -2.46
N ILE A 383 0.27 24.11 -1.82
CA ILE A 383 -0.83 23.97 -0.87
C ILE A 383 -1.98 24.87 -1.29
N LEU A 384 -3.19 24.31 -1.34
CA LEU A 384 -4.41 25.06 -1.56
C LEU A 384 -5.48 24.60 -0.57
N GLY A 385 -5.81 25.43 0.41
CA GLY A 385 -6.72 25.03 1.47
C GLY A 385 -7.59 26.15 2.03
N SER A 386 -8.47 25.77 2.94
CA SER A 386 -9.25 26.66 3.78
C SER A 386 -8.38 27.26 4.88
N SER A 387 -8.82 28.37 5.45
CA SER A 387 -8.27 28.87 6.71
C SER A 387 -8.97 28.23 7.91
N ALA A 388 -8.24 28.10 9.02
CA ALA A 388 -8.79 27.93 10.34
C ALA A 388 -9.28 29.30 10.84
N GLY A 389 -10.52 29.64 10.50
CA GLY A 389 -11.14 30.95 10.80
C GLY A 389 -12.36 30.90 11.74
N SER A 390 -12.81 29.70 12.11
CA SER A 390 -13.91 29.50 13.08
C SER A 390 -13.32 28.82 14.31
N TRP A 391 -13.03 29.62 15.32
CA TRP A 391 -12.40 29.16 16.56
C TRP A 391 -13.46 28.88 17.61
N THR A 392 -13.39 27.71 18.22
CA THR A 392 -14.33 27.31 19.26
C THR A 392 -13.66 27.33 20.63
N VAL A 393 -14.31 27.95 21.62
CA VAL A 393 -13.89 27.96 23.02
C VAL A 393 -14.94 27.28 23.89
N GLN A 394 -14.51 26.77 25.04
CA GLN A 394 -15.41 26.25 26.06
C GLN A 394 -15.41 27.19 27.27
N GLU A 395 -16.57 27.69 27.65
CA GLU A 395 -16.68 28.55 28.83
C GLU A 395 -16.54 27.74 30.12
N TYR A 396 -16.27 28.42 31.24
CA TYR A 396 -16.27 27.79 32.57
C TYR A 396 -17.61 27.11 32.93
N THR A 397 -18.70 27.52 32.29
CA THR A 397 -20.06 26.96 32.41
C THR A 397 -20.21 25.60 31.69
N GLY A 398 -19.22 25.22 30.87
CA GLY A 398 -19.24 24.05 30.01
C GLY A 398 -19.85 24.31 28.63
N GLN A 399 -20.40 25.50 28.37
CA GLN A 399 -20.98 25.86 27.08
C GLN A 399 -19.88 26.04 26.01
N VAL A 400 -20.14 25.50 24.82
CA VAL A 400 -19.24 25.59 23.65
C VAL A 400 -19.79 26.67 22.71
N ARG A 401 -18.94 27.61 22.28
CA ARG A 401 -19.31 28.69 21.35
C ARG A 401 -18.13 29.13 20.48
N ASP A 402 -18.42 29.93 19.47
CA ASP A 402 -17.39 30.64 18.71
C ASP A 402 -16.68 31.68 19.59
N ALA A 403 -15.37 31.78 19.43
CA ALA A 403 -14.51 32.73 20.11
C ALA A 403 -14.66 34.13 19.49
N GLU A 404 -14.68 35.15 20.34
CA GLU A 404 -14.66 36.54 19.89
C GLU A 404 -13.22 36.95 19.48
N PRO A 405 -13.05 37.86 18.50
CA PRO A 405 -11.72 38.23 17.99
C PRO A 405 -10.72 38.77 19.02
N ASP A 406 -11.19 39.32 20.14
CA ASP A 406 -10.38 39.85 21.23
C ASP A 406 -9.97 38.80 22.28
N GLU A 407 -10.60 37.63 22.26
CA GLU A 407 -10.34 36.49 23.16
C GLU A 407 -9.16 35.61 22.70
N ILE A 408 -8.80 35.68 21.42
CA ILE A 408 -7.83 34.79 20.76
C ILE A 408 -6.65 35.55 20.16
N PHE A 409 -5.54 34.85 19.95
CA PHE A 409 -4.33 35.40 19.33
C PHE A 409 -4.44 35.42 17.79
N TYR A 410 -5.11 34.43 17.21
CA TYR A 410 -5.26 34.30 15.76
C TYR A 410 -6.74 34.16 15.40
N THR A 411 -7.27 35.08 14.59
CA THR A 411 -8.66 35.01 14.10
C THR A 411 -8.79 34.16 12.86
N SER A 412 -7.73 34.08 12.04
CA SER A 412 -7.66 33.22 10.87
C SER A 412 -6.22 32.75 10.69
N MET A 413 -6.02 31.44 10.53
CA MET A 413 -4.72 30.89 10.14
C MET A 413 -4.88 30.07 8.87
N LYS A 414 -4.07 30.38 7.84
CA LYS A 414 -4.09 29.68 6.57
C LYS A 414 -2.68 29.29 6.16
N GLN A 415 -2.50 28.04 5.75
CA GLN A 415 -1.26 27.64 5.10
C GLN A 415 -1.09 28.42 3.79
N GLY A 416 0.06 29.05 3.62
CA GLY A 416 0.42 29.74 2.39
C GLY A 416 0.62 28.75 1.23
N PRO A 417 0.71 29.26 -0.01
CA PRO A 417 0.62 28.43 -1.20
C PRO A 417 1.84 27.53 -1.43
N VAL A 418 2.95 27.77 -0.73
CA VAL A 418 4.22 27.08 -0.95
C VAL A 418 4.86 26.73 0.39
N GLY A 419 5.24 25.46 0.54
CA GLY A 419 6.08 24.96 1.62
C GLY A 419 7.38 24.33 1.12
N ALA A 420 8.33 24.18 2.03
CA ALA A 420 9.58 23.46 1.78
C ALA A 420 9.77 22.41 2.87
N ARG A 421 10.36 21.28 2.50
CA ARG A 421 10.62 20.17 3.43
C ARG A 421 11.97 19.51 3.20
N LEU A 422 12.56 19.04 4.28
CA LEU A 422 13.79 18.27 4.31
C LEU A 422 13.60 17.12 5.30
N GLY A 423 14.00 15.91 4.91
CA GLY A 423 13.80 14.75 5.75
C GLY A 423 14.72 13.59 5.43
N ILE A 424 14.54 12.53 6.19
CA ILE A 424 15.13 11.22 5.94
C ILE A 424 14.07 10.26 5.42
N THR A 425 14.50 9.35 4.55
CA THR A 425 13.66 8.27 4.00
C THR A 425 14.27 6.92 4.33
N TYR A 426 13.43 5.92 4.60
CA TYR A 426 13.83 4.54 4.80
C TYR A 426 12.95 3.58 3.98
N LEU A 427 13.54 2.84 3.05
CA LEU A 427 12.87 1.84 2.23
C LEU A 427 12.87 0.46 2.90
N ILE A 428 11.70 -0.18 2.90
CA ILE A 428 11.43 -1.51 3.43
C ILE A 428 11.12 -2.42 2.24
N PHE A 429 11.93 -3.47 2.08
CA PHE A 429 11.81 -4.50 1.05
C PHE A 429 12.68 -5.71 1.38
#